data_AF-A0A9D3RUA0-F1
#
_entry.id   AF-A0A9D3RUA0-F1
#
_cell.length_a   1.000
_cell.length_b   1.000
_cell.length_c   1.000
_cell.angle_alpha   90.00
_cell.angle_beta   90.00
_cell.angle_gamma   90.00
#
_symmetry.space_group_name_H-M   'P 1'
#
loop_
_entity.id
_entity.type
_entity.pdbx_description
1 polymer ?
#
loop_
_entity_poly.entity_id
_entity_poly.type
_entity_poly.pdbx_seq_one_letter_code
_entity_poly.pdbx_strand_id
1 'polypeptide(L)'
;MEEDGTVKRGELSFSLHQTEDLAPYAQVVVYTVLPNGEVVADSFNFPIQLCFKNKVSLQFSSSQELPGEKAFLQVQAKPGSLCSLRAIDQSVLLMRPDKELNAQKVS
;
A
#
# COMPACT_ATOMS: atom_id res chain seq x y z
N MET A 1 -10.23 46.25 27.99
CA MET A 1 -9.03 46.48 27.17
C MET A 1 -8.61 45.10 26.71
N GLU A 2 -9.07 44.69 25.53
CA GLU A 2 -8.68 43.41 24.93
C GLU A 2 -7.17 43.47 24.70
N GLU A 3 -6.41 42.53 25.30
CA GLU A 3 -5.07 42.25 24.83
C GLU A 3 -5.21 41.76 23.40
N ASP A 4 -4.76 42.58 22.44
CA ASP A 4 -4.58 42.19 21.05
C ASP A 4 -3.52 41.09 21.01
N GLY A 5 -3.98 39.84 21.18
CA GLY A 5 -3.16 38.66 21.29
C GLY A 5 -2.36 38.49 20.01
N THR A 6 -1.07 38.81 20.07
CA THR A 6 -0.17 38.71 18.93
C THR A 6 -0.14 37.27 18.43
N VAL A 7 -0.81 37.01 17.29
CA VAL A 7 -0.88 35.66 16.70
C VAL A 7 0.53 35.17 16.41
N LYS A 8 0.97 34.13 17.13
CA LYS A 8 2.26 33.48 16.88
C LYS A 8 2.15 32.62 15.63
N ARG A 9 2.88 33.00 14.58
CA ARG A 9 3.02 32.23 13.35
C ARG A 9 4.35 31.51 13.33
N GLY A 10 4.34 30.26 12.88
CA GLY A 10 5.51 29.44 12.70
C GLY A 10 5.23 28.35 11.67
N GLU A 11 6.29 27.80 11.10
CA GLU A 11 6.21 26.68 10.16
C GLU A 11 7.01 25.51 10.75
N LEU A 12 6.43 24.31 10.67
CA LEU A 12 7.05 23.07 11.08
C LEU A 12 7.05 22.11 9.91
N SER A 13 8.23 21.64 9.53
CA SER A 13 8.43 20.66 8.46
C SER A 13 9.08 19.41 9.01
N PHE A 14 8.53 18.24 8.67
CA PHE A 14 9.09 16.94 9.01
C PHE A 14 8.96 15.99 7.81
N SER A 15 9.83 14.99 7.74
CA SER A 15 9.82 13.99 6.68
C SER A 15 9.38 12.64 7.24
N LEU A 16 8.45 11.99 6.53
CA LEU A 16 8.06 10.62 6.80
C LEU A 16 8.93 9.68 5.97
N HIS A 17 9.52 8.68 6.62
CA HIS A 17 10.32 7.64 5.97
C HIS A 17 9.63 6.28 6.10
N GLN A 18 9.90 5.37 5.15
CA GLN A 18 9.36 4.00 5.15
C GLN A 18 7.82 3.96 5.22
N THR A 19 7.16 4.80 4.42
CA THR A 19 5.70 4.92 4.42
C THR A 19 4.97 3.71 3.86
N GLU A 20 5.65 2.79 3.17
CA GLU A 20 5.07 1.56 2.59
C GLU A 20 4.33 0.71 3.64
N ASP A 21 4.81 0.72 4.89
CA ASP A 21 4.21 0.00 6.02
C ASP A 21 2.94 0.66 6.58
N LEU A 22 2.68 1.90 6.16
CA LEU A 22 1.54 2.71 6.59
C LEU A 22 0.39 2.69 5.57
N ALA A 23 0.46 1.87 4.52
CA ALA A 23 -0.64 1.72 3.59
C ALA A 23 -1.90 1.16 4.28
N PRO A 24 -3.12 1.57 3.87
CA PRO A 24 -3.41 2.51 2.79
C PRO A 24 -3.34 4.00 3.20
N TYR A 25 -3.22 4.32 4.49
CA TYR A 25 -3.16 5.70 4.98
C TYR A 25 -2.13 5.88 6.09
N ALA A 26 -1.22 6.82 5.91
CA ALA A 26 -0.40 7.33 7.00
C ALA A 26 -1.17 8.44 7.73
N GLN A 27 -1.72 8.12 8.89
CA GLN A 27 -2.33 9.11 9.77
C GLN A 27 -1.24 9.86 10.55
N VAL A 28 -1.20 11.18 10.39
CA VAL A 28 -0.31 12.07 11.13
C VAL A 28 -1.14 12.92 12.07
N VAL A 29 -0.72 12.98 13.33
CA VAL A 29 -1.34 13.81 14.36
C VAL A 29 -0.28 14.76 14.89
N VAL A 30 -0.60 16.05 14.91
CA VAL A 30 0.26 17.10 15.49
C VAL A 30 -0.49 17.70 16.67
N TYR A 31 0.16 17.80 17.82
CA TYR A 31 -0.45 18.40 19.02
C TYR A 31 0.56 19.26 19.77
N THR A 32 0.03 20.18 20.58
CA THR A 32 0.81 20.98 21.53
C THR A 32 0.08 21.08 22.86
N VAL A 33 0.85 21.22 23.93
CA VAL A 33 0.32 21.42 25.30
C VAL A 33 0.60 22.87 25.69
N LEU A 34 -0.46 23.62 25.95
CA LEU A 34 -0.39 25.00 26.37
C LEU A 34 -0.01 25.12 27.86
N PRO A 35 0.53 26.27 28.32
CA PRO A 35 0.93 26.44 29.73
C PRO A 35 -0.20 26.28 30.75
N ASN A 36 -1.45 26.46 30.32
CA ASN A 36 -2.66 26.23 31.13
C ASN A 36 -3.07 24.74 31.21
N GLY A 37 -2.34 23.85 30.53
CA GLY A 37 -2.62 22.41 30.47
C GLY A 37 -3.59 22.01 29.35
N GLU A 38 -4.08 22.95 28.54
CA GLU A 38 -4.93 22.66 27.39
C GLU A 38 -4.13 22.02 26.25
N VAL A 39 -4.76 21.11 25.51
CA VAL A 39 -4.16 20.44 24.36
C VAL A 39 -4.87 20.86 23.09
N VAL A 40 -4.10 21.37 22.14
CA VAL A 40 -4.59 21.68 20.78
C VAL A 40 -3.97 20.68 19.83
N ALA A 41 -4.78 20.02 19.02
CA ALA A 41 -4.33 18.99 18.09
C ALA A 41 -5.05 19.11 16.74
N ASP A 42 -4.36 18.68 15.70
CA ASP A 42 -4.91 18.48 14.36
C ASP A 42 -4.37 17.18 13.77
N SER A 43 -5.06 16.65 12.76
CA SER A 43 -4.69 15.40 12.11
C SER A 43 -4.91 15.43 10.61
N PHE A 44 -4.07 14.68 9.89
CA PHE A 44 -4.21 14.51 8.45
C PHE A 44 -3.90 13.08 8.04
N ASN A 45 -4.71 12.54 7.12
CA ASN A 45 -4.52 11.22 6.55
C ASN A 45 -3.85 11.35 5.18
N PHE A 46 -2.62 10.88 5.05
CA PHE A 46 -1.91 10.84 3.78
C PHE A 46 -2.18 9.49 3.09
N PRO A 47 -2.79 9.47 1.89
CA PRO A 47 -2.98 8.23 1.15
C PRO A 47 -1.63 7.67 0.72
N ILE A 48 -1.37 6.41 1.04
CA ILE A 48 -0.17 5.68 0.64
C ILE A 48 -0.59 4.56 -0.31
N GLN A 49 0.17 4.39 -1.39
CA GLN A 49 -0.05 3.31 -2.32
C GLN A 49 0.12 1.94 -1.62
N LEU A 50 -0.83 1.04 -1.87
CA LEU A 50 -0.77 -0.33 -1.40
C LEU A 50 0.40 -1.06 -2.08
N CYS A 51 1.42 -1.38 -1.30
CA CYS A 51 2.65 -2.03 -1.76
C CYS A 51 2.90 -3.29 -0.91
N PHE A 52 2.95 -4.46 -1.55
CA PHE A 52 3.34 -5.68 -0.84
C PHE A 52 4.85 -5.68 -0.58
N LYS A 53 5.25 -5.88 0.69
CA LYS A 53 6.68 -5.98 1.06
C LYS A 53 7.39 -7.11 0.31
N ASN A 54 6.69 -8.22 0.07
CA ASN A 54 7.22 -9.30 -0.77
C ASN A 54 6.93 -8.99 -2.24
N LYS A 55 7.96 -8.57 -2.97
CA LYS A 55 7.86 -8.33 -4.41
C LYS A 55 7.84 -9.67 -5.13
N VAL A 56 6.72 -9.97 -5.78
CA VAL A 56 6.51 -11.21 -6.54
C VAL A 56 6.32 -10.88 -8.01
N SER A 57 6.98 -11.62 -8.90
CA SER A 57 6.78 -11.53 -10.35
C SER A 57 6.62 -12.92 -10.97
N LEU A 58 5.83 -12.98 -12.04
CA LEU A 58 5.56 -14.18 -12.82
C LEU A 58 5.83 -13.90 -14.29
N GLN A 59 6.53 -14.80 -14.97
CA GLN A 59 6.83 -14.67 -16.39
C GLN A 59 6.88 -16.03 -17.07
N PHE A 60 6.14 -16.19 -18.16
CA PHE A 60 6.29 -17.35 -19.03
C PHE A 60 7.49 -17.18 -19.96
N SER A 61 8.17 -18.28 -20.28
CA SER A 61 9.30 -18.28 -21.21
C SER A 61 8.88 -17.92 -22.65
N SER A 62 7.67 -18.33 -23.04
CA SER A 62 7.03 -18.02 -24.32
C SER A 62 5.63 -17.47 -24.06
N SER A 63 5.15 -16.60 -24.94
CA SER A 63 3.77 -16.09 -24.88
C SER A 63 2.73 -17.13 -25.28
N GLN A 64 3.13 -18.16 -26.04
CA GLN A 64 2.26 -19.22 -26.51
C GLN A 64 3.04 -20.52 -26.68
N GLU A 65 2.38 -21.63 -26.40
CA GLU A 65 2.88 -22.98 -26.62
C GLU A 65 1.85 -23.80 -27.40
N LEU A 66 2.31 -24.87 -28.05
CA LEU A 66 1.41 -25.81 -28.70
C LEU A 66 0.72 -26.72 -27.67
N PRO A 67 -0.48 -27.25 -27.96
CA PRO A 67 -1.14 -28.20 -27.08
C PRO A 67 -0.26 -29.43 -26.82
N GLY A 68 -0.05 -29.75 -25.54
CA GLY A 68 0.77 -30.89 -25.12
C GLY A 68 2.27 -30.60 -25.00
N GLU A 69 2.74 -29.43 -25.44
CA GLU A 69 4.13 -28.99 -25.23
C GLU A 69 4.38 -28.57 -23.77
N LYS A 70 5.67 -28.58 -23.39
CA LYS A 70 6.09 -28.13 -22.06
C LYS A 70 6.09 -26.60 -21.99
N ALA A 71 5.35 -26.05 -21.04
CA ALA A 71 5.41 -24.63 -20.70
C ALA A 71 6.29 -24.39 -19.47
N PHE A 72 7.06 -23.30 -19.47
CA PHE A 72 7.87 -22.89 -18.33
C PHE A 72 7.38 -21.55 -17.77
N LEU A 73 7.05 -21.55 -16.47
CA LEU A 73 6.66 -20.36 -15.72
C LEU A 73 7.73 -20.05 -14.69
N GLN A 74 8.35 -18.88 -14.80
CA GLN A 74 9.29 -18.37 -13.84
C GLN A 74 8.55 -17.58 -12.75
N VAL A 75 8.87 -17.88 -11.49
CA VAL A 75 8.35 -17.19 -10.31
C VAL A 75 9.53 -16.60 -9.55
N GLN A 76 9.49 -15.30 -9.28
CA GLN A 76 10.50 -14.62 -8.47
C GLN A 76 9.83 -14.04 -7.24
N ALA A 77 10.44 -14.26 -6.08
CA ALA A 77 9.99 -13.78 -4.79
C ALA A 77 11.17 -13.70 -3.81
N LYS A 78 10.95 -13.13 -2.61
CA LYS A 78 11.96 -13.13 -1.55
C LYS A 78 12.36 -14.58 -1.17
N PRO A 79 13.65 -14.87 -0.90
CA PRO A 79 14.10 -16.20 -0.48
C PRO A 79 13.31 -16.74 0.72
N GLY A 80 12.98 -18.04 0.69
CA GLY A 80 12.19 -18.70 1.73
C GLY A 80 10.68 -18.42 1.71
N SER A 81 10.18 -17.67 0.73
CA SER A 81 8.74 -17.45 0.56
C SER A 81 8.03 -18.75 0.13
N LEU A 82 6.84 -18.98 0.68
CA LEU A 82 5.91 -19.97 0.16
C LEU A 82 5.04 -19.30 -0.92
N CYS A 83 5.06 -19.84 -2.15
CA CYS A 83 4.30 -19.32 -3.27
C CYS A 83 3.24 -20.33 -3.73
N SER A 84 1.97 -19.93 -3.69
CA SER A 84 0.86 -20.71 -4.28
C SER A 84 0.56 -20.22 -5.69
N LEU A 85 0.42 -21.15 -6.63
CA LEU A 85 0.12 -20.84 -8.04
C LEU A 85 -1.31 -21.27 -8.38
N ARG A 86 -2.00 -20.46 -9.18
CA ARG A 86 -3.33 -20.76 -9.73
C ARG A 86 -3.30 -20.49 -11.23
N ALA A 87 -3.66 -21.49 -12.02
CA ALA A 87 -3.88 -21.37 -13.46
C ALA A 87 -5.39 -21.41 -13.72
N ILE A 88 -5.87 -20.51 -14.57
CA ILE A 88 -7.29 -20.40 -14.94
C ILE A 88 -7.43 -20.38 -16.45
N ASP A 89 -8.50 -20.99 -16.95
CA ASP A 89 -8.90 -20.83 -18.34
C ASP A 89 -9.53 -19.45 -18.56
N GLN A 90 -9.27 -18.83 -19.71
CA GLN A 90 -9.76 -17.49 -20.03
C GLN A 90 -11.29 -17.42 -20.05
N SER A 91 -11.98 -18.49 -20.46
CA SER A 91 -13.45 -18.54 -20.44
C SER A 91 -14.01 -18.42 -19.02
N VAL A 92 -13.33 -19.00 -18.02
CA VAL A 92 -13.73 -18.93 -16.60
C VAL A 92 -13.52 -17.52 -16.05
N LEU A 93 -12.42 -16.87 -16.43
CA LEU A 93 -12.15 -15.48 -16.07
C LEU A 93 -13.28 -14.56 -16.57
N LEU A 94 -13.73 -14.75 -17.81
CA LEU A 94 -14.84 -13.98 -18.40
C LEU A 94 -16.19 -14.22 -17.70
N MET A 95 -16.42 -15.43 -17.17
CA MET A 95 -17.67 -15.76 -16.48
C MET A 95 -17.72 -15.25 -15.03
N ARG A 96 -16.59 -15.13 -14.32
CA ARG A 96 -16.55 -14.80 -12.89
C ARG A 96 -15.38 -13.86 -12.52
N PRO A 97 -15.30 -12.66 -13.11
CA PRO A 97 -14.19 -11.74 -12.86
C PRO A 97 -14.11 -11.29 -11.39
N ASP A 98 -15.24 -11.20 -10.69
CA ASP A 98 -15.31 -10.74 -9.29
C ASP A 98 -14.64 -11.70 -8.30
N LYS A 99 -14.39 -12.95 -8.70
CA LYS A 99 -13.70 -13.93 -7.87
C LYS A 99 -12.18 -13.87 -8.00
N GLU A 100 -11.66 -13.01 -8.88
CA GLU A 100 -10.23 -12.92 -9.08
C GLU A 100 -9.52 -12.16 -7.97
N LEU A 101 -8.31 -12.64 -7.70
CA LEU A 101 -7.41 -12.06 -6.72
C LEU A 101 -6.83 -10.77 -7.28
N ASN A 102 -6.86 -9.73 -6.46
CA ASN A 102 -6.18 -8.47 -6.73
C ASN A 102 -5.55 -7.96 -5.43
N ALA A 103 -4.67 -6.98 -5.54
CA ALA A 103 -3.97 -6.42 -4.39
C ALA A 103 -4.93 -5.87 -3.31
N GLN A 104 -6.03 -5.25 -3.75
CA GLN A 104 -7.00 -4.57 -2.88
C GLN A 104 -7.84 -5.51 -2.02
N LYS A 105 -8.02 -6.77 -2.44
CA LYS A 105 -8.83 -7.76 -1.68
C LYS A 105 -8.07 -8.44 -0.56
N VAL A 106 -6.74 -8.33 -0.55
CA VAL A 106 -5.87 -9.01 0.42
C VAL A 106 -5.34 -8.03 1.48
N SER A 107 -5.25 -6.74 1.13
CA SER A 107 -4.70 -5.68 1.98
C SER A 107 -5.75 -4.99 2.84
#